data_AF-A0A5C8PDV9-F1
#
_entry.id   AF-A0A5C8PDV9-F1
#
_cell.length_a   1.000
_cell.length_b   1.000
_cell.length_c   1.000
_cell.angle_alpha   90.00
_cell.angle_beta   90.00
_cell.angle_gamma   90.00
#
_symmetry.space_group_name_H-M   'P 1'
#
loop_
_entity.id
_entity.type
_entity.pdbx_description
1 polymer ?
#
loop_
_entity_poly.entity_id
_entity_poly.type
_entity_poly.pdbx_seq_one_letter_code
_entity_poly.pdbx_strand_id
1 'polypeptide(L)'
;MDLAFYNFTINPVGLAGATARQYVSQVHEHLRWIYRTTSGRILLNVIRRPTFPVEIRPYTGTDCNSVGGGEYKTPGKLTGFVAYSPSTFSSHGVCSALPAAENRGRLWDEILFHELVHVFRNATGKWNKGPALSYAMRHYDDNEEFIAVLCTNIYVADRTNKIKTGLRASHQGYKAMDPADAMRFGLFASSRNAYALVKKFCDDNPIFTKALSDKLPDVIYNPIADYYRFPKICEALSIFGTMKDRAALAASLTAAGLPKSVVDLLVSLAT
;
A
#
# COMPACT_ATOMS: atom_id res chain seq x y z
N MET A 1 5.55 -19.06 -11.23
CA MET A 1 5.39 -19.19 -9.78
C MET A 1 4.47 -20.37 -9.53
N ASP A 2 4.90 -21.29 -8.69
CA ASP A 2 4.10 -22.46 -8.28
C ASP A 2 3.19 -22.06 -7.11
N LEU A 3 1.87 -22.06 -7.31
CA LEU A 3 0.92 -21.61 -6.29
C LEU A 3 0.94 -22.51 -5.04
N ALA A 4 1.13 -23.82 -5.21
CA ALA A 4 1.15 -24.76 -4.11
C ALA A 4 2.37 -24.51 -3.19
N PHE A 5 3.52 -24.24 -3.80
CA PHE A 5 4.72 -23.85 -3.05
C PHE A 5 4.51 -22.60 -2.20
N TYR A 6 3.68 -21.65 -2.65
CA TYR A 6 3.40 -20.41 -1.92
C TYR A 6 2.20 -20.48 -0.98
N ASN A 7 1.49 -21.62 -0.91
CA ASN A 7 0.25 -21.81 -0.14
C ASN A 7 -0.90 -20.87 -0.59
N PHE A 8 -0.98 -20.63 -1.90
CA PHE A 8 -2.04 -19.85 -2.53
C PHE A 8 -3.06 -20.77 -3.21
N THR A 9 -4.33 -20.43 -3.04
CA THR A 9 -5.44 -21.03 -3.79
C THR A 9 -6.19 -19.93 -4.53
N ILE A 10 -6.42 -20.10 -5.83
CA ILE A 10 -7.30 -19.22 -6.60
C ILE A 10 -8.67 -19.90 -6.67
N ASN A 11 -9.66 -19.34 -5.98
CA ASN A 11 -11.01 -19.89 -5.89
C ASN A 11 -11.97 -19.06 -6.75
N PRO A 12 -12.41 -19.54 -7.93
CA PRO A 12 -13.32 -18.82 -8.81
C PRO A 12 -14.79 -18.90 -8.33
N VAL A 13 -15.02 -18.78 -7.01
CA VAL A 13 -16.35 -18.91 -6.42
C VAL A 13 -17.35 -17.97 -7.09
N GLY A 14 -18.53 -18.50 -7.41
CA GLY A 14 -19.57 -17.76 -8.15
C GLY A 14 -19.37 -17.70 -9.66
N LEU A 15 -18.27 -18.24 -10.21
CA LEU A 15 -18.01 -18.33 -11.64
C LEU A 15 -18.07 -19.79 -12.12
N ALA A 16 -18.41 -20.01 -13.39
CA ALA A 16 -18.44 -21.34 -14.00
C ALA A 16 -17.81 -21.35 -15.40
N GLY A 17 -17.53 -22.55 -15.91
CA GLY A 17 -17.12 -22.78 -17.30
C GLY A 17 -15.89 -21.97 -17.73
N ALA A 18 -16.00 -21.28 -18.87
CA ALA A 18 -14.92 -20.49 -19.44
C ALA A 18 -14.52 -19.30 -18.55
N THR A 19 -15.49 -18.63 -17.94
CA THR A 19 -15.25 -17.47 -17.06
C THR A 19 -14.42 -17.84 -15.84
N ALA A 20 -14.72 -18.98 -15.19
CA ALA A 20 -13.94 -19.48 -14.07
C ALA A 20 -12.48 -19.77 -14.46
N ARG A 21 -12.26 -20.40 -15.62
CA ARG A 21 -10.91 -20.68 -16.13
C ARG A 21 -10.14 -19.41 -16.46
N GLN A 22 -10.80 -18.43 -17.09
CA GLN A 22 -10.21 -17.14 -17.42
C GLN A 22 -9.77 -16.39 -16.15
N TYR A 23 -10.64 -16.36 -15.13
CA TYR A 23 -10.32 -15.76 -13.84
C TYR A 23 -9.06 -16.38 -13.21
N VAL A 24 -9.02 -17.71 -13.11
CA VAL A 24 -7.86 -18.44 -12.55
C VAL A 24 -6.59 -18.12 -13.34
N SER A 25 -6.67 -18.13 -14.67
CA SER A 25 -5.53 -17.83 -15.55
C SER A 25 -5.01 -16.41 -15.35
N GLN A 26 -5.90 -15.42 -15.30
CA GLN A 26 -5.53 -14.01 -15.15
C GLN A 26 -4.92 -13.74 -13.77
N VAL A 27 -5.54 -14.21 -12.68
CA VAL A 27 -4.97 -14.05 -11.33
C VAL A 27 -3.60 -14.73 -11.24
N HIS A 28 -3.44 -15.92 -11.83
CA HIS A 28 -2.14 -16.59 -11.84
C HIS A 28 -1.09 -15.82 -12.64
N GLU A 29 -1.44 -15.27 -13.80
CA GLU A 29 -0.58 -14.39 -14.57
C GLU A 29 -0.16 -13.16 -13.76
N HIS A 30 -1.11 -12.54 -13.06
CA HIS A 30 -0.84 -11.34 -12.28
C HIS A 30 0.14 -11.60 -11.13
N LEU A 31 -0.04 -12.73 -10.42
CA LEU A 31 0.94 -13.19 -9.42
C LEU A 31 2.32 -13.47 -10.03
N ARG A 32 2.39 -14.00 -11.27
CA ARG A 32 3.68 -14.21 -11.96
C ARG A 32 4.36 -12.88 -12.29
N TRP A 33 3.61 -11.84 -12.65
CA TRP A 33 4.15 -10.50 -12.86
C TRP A 33 4.72 -9.90 -11.58
N ILE A 34 3.98 -9.99 -10.47
CA ILE A 34 4.49 -9.59 -9.15
C ILE A 34 5.78 -10.37 -8.83
N TYR A 35 5.77 -11.69 -8.98
CA TYR A 35 6.92 -12.57 -8.71
C TYR A 35 8.17 -12.28 -9.56
N ARG A 36 8.02 -11.66 -10.74
CA ARG A 36 9.18 -11.25 -11.56
C ARG A 36 9.95 -10.09 -10.95
N THR A 37 9.33 -9.32 -10.06
CA THR A 37 9.97 -8.19 -9.40
C THR A 37 10.74 -8.60 -8.14
N THR A 38 11.72 -7.81 -7.74
CA THR A 38 12.50 -8.05 -6.52
C THR A 38 11.64 -7.86 -5.27
N SER A 39 10.90 -6.75 -5.19
CA SER A 39 9.94 -6.46 -4.12
C SER A 39 8.84 -7.52 -4.02
N GLY A 40 8.28 -7.96 -5.15
CA GLY A 40 7.27 -9.02 -5.21
C GLY A 40 7.77 -10.36 -4.70
N ARG A 41 9.00 -10.80 -5.06
CA ARG A 41 9.59 -12.01 -4.49
C ARG A 41 9.75 -11.90 -2.97
N ILE A 42 10.21 -10.75 -2.48
CA ILE A 42 10.40 -10.51 -1.05
C ILE A 42 9.04 -10.65 -0.32
N LEU A 43 7.99 -10.00 -0.82
CA LEU A 43 6.64 -10.08 -0.25
C LEU A 43 6.08 -11.52 -0.27
N LEU A 44 6.08 -12.16 -1.42
CA LEU A 44 5.52 -13.51 -1.58
C LEU A 44 6.26 -14.53 -0.71
N ASN A 45 7.58 -14.39 -0.53
CA ASN A 45 8.35 -15.28 0.32
C ASN A 45 8.04 -15.14 1.82
N VAL A 46 7.67 -13.95 2.30
CA VAL A 46 7.31 -13.75 3.73
C VAL A 46 5.86 -14.13 4.04
N ILE A 47 4.98 -14.09 3.02
CA ILE A 47 3.61 -14.62 3.08
C ILE A 47 3.62 -16.15 3.11
N ARG A 48 4.52 -16.79 2.34
CA ARG A 48 4.63 -18.25 2.21
C ARG A 48 4.86 -18.92 3.56
N ARG A 49 3.77 -19.34 4.21
CA ARG A 49 3.76 -20.02 5.50
C ARG A 49 2.80 -21.22 5.40
N PRO A 50 3.24 -22.45 5.67
CA PRO A 50 2.36 -23.62 5.62
C PRO A 50 1.13 -23.51 6.52
N THR A 51 1.27 -22.79 7.64
CA THR A 51 0.19 -22.58 8.62
C THR A 51 -0.79 -21.48 8.25
N PHE A 52 -0.50 -20.68 7.22
CA PHE A 52 -1.30 -19.53 6.81
C PHE A 52 -1.64 -19.61 5.31
N PRO A 53 -2.67 -20.39 4.92
CA PRO A 53 -3.10 -20.45 3.53
C PRO A 53 -3.72 -19.13 3.10
N VAL A 54 -3.54 -18.78 1.83
CA VAL A 54 -4.09 -17.55 1.23
C VAL A 54 -5.07 -17.92 0.10
N GLU A 55 -6.29 -17.43 0.17
CA GLU A 55 -7.29 -17.59 -0.90
C GLU A 55 -7.45 -16.30 -1.70
N ILE A 56 -7.39 -16.38 -3.03
CA ILE A 56 -7.77 -15.28 -3.92
C ILE A 56 -9.10 -15.62 -4.58
N ARG A 57 -10.12 -14.80 -4.36
CA ARG A 57 -11.50 -15.00 -4.84
C ARG A 57 -12.04 -13.76 -5.56
N PRO A 58 -13.03 -13.90 -6.46
CA PRO A 58 -13.62 -12.74 -7.14
C PRO A 58 -14.12 -11.70 -6.14
N TYR A 59 -13.87 -10.43 -6.46
CA TYR A 59 -14.51 -9.32 -5.77
C TYR A 59 -15.96 -9.19 -6.25
N THR A 60 -16.91 -9.19 -5.32
CA THR A 60 -18.35 -9.19 -5.61
C THR A 60 -18.97 -7.79 -5.60
N GLY A 61 -18.23 -6.75 -5.21
CA GLY A 61 -18.68 -5.37 -5.30
C GLY A 61 -18.77 -4.90 -6.76
N THR A 62 -19.60 -3.89 -7.00
CA THR A 62 -19.82 -3.29 -8.33
C THR A 62 -18.97 -2.03 -8.55
N ASP A 63 -18.19 -1.63 -7.56
CA ASP A 63 -17.28 -0.49 -7.56
C ASP A 63 -15.86 -0.88 -8.04
N CYS A 64 -15.02 0.15 -8.23
CA CYS A 64 -13.61 -0.02 -8.60
C CYS A 64 -12.77 -0.33 -7.35
N ASN A 65 -12.83 -1.57 -6.88
CA ASN A 65 -12.25 -1.93 -5.58
C ASN A 65 -11.72 -3.38 -5.50
N SER A 66 -10.93 -3.64 -4.47
CA SER A 66 -10.42 -4.94 -4.04
C SER A 66 -10.23 -4.92 -2.53
N VAL A 67 -10.14 -6.09 -1.91
CA VAL A 67 -9.95 -6.19 -0.46
C VAL A 67 -9.03 -7.35 -0.11
N GLY A 68 -7.95 -7.08 0.59
CA GLY A 68 -7.03 -8.05 1.15
C GLY A 68 -6.99 -8.01 2.68
N GLY A 69 -6.67 -9.14 3.31
CA GLY A 69 -6.53 -9.19 4.75
C GLY A 69 -6.52 -10.60 5.32
N GLY A 70 -6.96 -10.72 6.58
CA GLY A 70 -7.12 -11.98 7.29
C GLY A 70 -8.58 -12.30 7.56
N GLU A 71 -8.95 -13.57 7.52
CA GLU A 71 -10.27 -14.07 7.91
C GLU A 71 -10.14 -15.36 8.74
N TYR A 72 -11.03 -15.53 9.73
CA TYR A 72 -11.10 -16.76 10.51
C TYR A 72 -12.00 -17.78 9.80
N LYS A 73 -11.44 -18.93 9.42
CA LYS A 73 -12.19 -20.05 8.86
C LYS A 73 -12.51 -21.08 9.93
N THR A 74 -13.71 -21.65 9.87
CA THR A 74 -14.15 -22.69 10.80
C THR A 74 -13.28 -23.95 10.65
N PRO A 75 -12.70 -24.50 11.75
CA PRO A 75 -12.78 -24.05 13.14
C PRO A 75 -11.66 -23.06 13.54
N GLY A 76 -11.97 -21.76 13.57
CA GLY A 76 -11.16 -20.71 14.20
C GLY A 76 -9.75 -20.44 13.65
N LYS A 77 -9.37 -20.96 12.48
CA LYS A 77 -8.01 -20.77 11.93
C LYS A 77 -7.95 -19.46 11.14
N LEU A 78 -7.05 -18.56 11.54
CA LEU A 78 -6.77 -17.35 10.76
C LEU A 78 -6.10 -17.74 9.43
N THR A 79 -6.65 -17.23 8.33
CA THR A 79 -6.15 -17.43 6.97
C THR A 79 -6.09 -16.09 6.25
N GLY A 80 -5.34 -16.01 5.15
CA GLY A 80 -5.32 -14.83 4.31
C GLY A 80 -6.39 -14.90 3.24
N PHE A 81 -6.93 -13.76 2.85
CA PHE A 81 -7.77 -13.68 1.65
C PHE A 81 -7.46 -12.42 0.83
N VAL A 82 -7.75 -12.50 -0.47
CA VAL A 82 -7.86 -11.35 -1.37
C VAL A 82 -9.13 -11.52 -2.19
N ALA A 83 -10.07 -10.57 -2.05
CA ALA A 83 -11.21 -10.41 -2.93
C ALA A 83 -10.82 -9.46 -4.07
N TYR A 84 -10.64 -10.00 -5.28
CA TYR A 84 -10.04 -9.28 -6.40
C TYR A 84 -10.55 -9.81 -7.73
N SER A 85 -10.88 -8.91 -8.65
CA SER A 85 -11.40 -9.25 -9.99
C SER A 85 -10.52 -8.61 -11.08
N PRO A 86 -9.67 -9.37 -11.78
CA PRO A 86 -8.78 -8.86 -12.84
C PRO A 86 -9.45 -7.94 -13.86
N SER A 87 -10.65 -8.31 -14.30
CA SER A 87 -11.42 -7.58 -15.31
C SER A 87 -11.81 -6.18 -14.85
N THR A 88 -12.02 -5.97 -13.54
CA THR A 88 -12.40 -4.67 -12.96
C THR A 88 -11.35 -3.60 -13.24
N PHE A 89 -10.07 -3.97 -13.22
CA PHE A 89 -8.91 -3.08 -13.42
C PHE A 89 -8.37 -3.08 -14.86
N SER A 90 -9.07 -3.72 -15.79
CA SER A 90 -8.71 -3.69 -17.20
C SER A 90 -9.12 -2.37 -17.86
N SER A 91 -8.64 -2.11 -19.09
CA SER A 91 -9.02 -0.93 -19.89
C SER A 91 -10.53 -0.85 -20.19
N HIS A 92 -11.26 -1.96 -20.03
CA HIS A 92 -12.70 -2.05 -20.25
C HIS A 92 -13.49 -2.35 -18.94
N GLY A 93 -12.82 -2.34 -17.79
CA GLY A 93 -13.44 -2.60 -16.50
C GLY A 93 -14.11 -1.36 -15.90
N VAL A 94 -14.84 -1.52 -14.79
CA VAL A 94 -15.49 -0.40 -14.08
C VAL A 94 -14.48 0.69 -13.69
N CYS A 95 -13.23 0.31 -13.42
CA CYS A 95 -12.16 1.24 -13.12
C CYS A 95 -11.74 2.14 -14.29
N SER A 96 -12.01 1.77 -15.54
CA SER A 96 -11.58 2.57 -16.70
C SER A 96 -12.33 3.88 -16.85
N ALA A 97 -13.49 4.03 -16.18
CA ALA A 97 -14.29 5.24 -16.19
C ALA A 97 -13.72 6.38 -15.32
N LEU A 98 -12.72 6.09 -14.46
CA LEU A 98 -12.11 7.11 -13.60
C LEU A 98 -11.18 8.05 -14.40
N PRO A 99 -10.97 9.29 -13.93
CA PRO A 99 -10.16 10.27 -14.65
C PRO A 99 -8.74 9.77 -14.93
N ALA A 100 -8.19 10.11 -16.10
CA ALA A 100 -6.83 9.70 -16.49
C ALA A 100 -5.74 10.19 -15.52
N ALA A 101 -5.97 11.29 -14.82
CA ALA A 101 -5.07 11.82 -13.78
C ALA A 101 -5.06 10.99 -12.49
N GLU A 102 -6.07 10.13 -12.30
CA GLU A 102 -6.28 9.28 -11.12
C GLU A 102 -5.96 7.82 -11.44
N ASN A 103 -4.80 7.59 -12.08
CA ASN A 103 -4.40 6.27 -12.57
C ASN A 103 -3.19 5.65 -11.87
N ARG A 104 -2.69 6.26 -10.79
CA ARG A 104 -1.43 5.85 -10.15
C ARG A 104 -1.66 4.72 -9.14
N GLY A 105 -0.85 3.68 -9.22
CA GLY A 105 -1.00 2.46 -8.42
C GLY A 105 -2.26 1.66 -8.75
N ARG A 106 -2.75 1.72 -9.99
CA ARG A 106 -4.03 1.10 -10.42
C ARG A 106 -3.89 0.00 -11.45
N LEU A 107 -2.67 -0.36 -11.87
CA LEU A 107 -2.53 -1.58 -12.65
C LEU A 107 -2.96 -2.77 -11.80
N TRP A 108 -3.43 -3.80 -12.50
CA TRP A 108 -3.97 -5.00 -11.88
C TRP A 108 -2.95 -5.68 -10.93
N ASP A 109 -1.65 -5.59 -11.20
CA ASP A 109 -0.58 -6.07 -10.32
C ASP A 109 -0.30 -5.12 -9.17
N GLU A 110 -0.32 -3.82 -9.39
CA GLU A 110 -0.14 -2.81 -8.34
C GLU A 110 -1.24 -2.92 -7.28
N ILE A 111 -2.49 -3.10 -7.71
CA ILE A 111 -3.63 -3.34 -6.82
C ILE A 111 -3.50 -4.68 -6.10
N LEU A 112 -3.23 -5.77 -6.84
CA LEU A 112 -3.06 -7.08 -6.19
C LEU A 112 -1.87 -7.07 -5.20
N PHE A 113 -0.78 -6.36 -5.52
CA PHE A 113 0.35 -6.18 -4.61
C PHE A 113 -0.07 -5.46 -3.32
N HIS A 114 -0.87 -4.38 -3.43
CA HIS A 114 -1.43 -3.68 -2.27
C HIS A 114 -2.18 -4.64 -1.34
N GLU A 115 -3.12 -5.41 -1.89
CA GLU A 115 -3.90 -6.35 -1.09
C GLU A 115 -3.05 -7.47 -0.47
N LEU A 116 -1.99 -7.89 -1.16
CA LEU A 116 -1.05 -8.87 -0.62
C LEU A 116 -0.22 -8.31 0.55
N VAL A 117 0.01 -7.00 0.62
CA VAL A 117 0.62 -6.38 1.80
C VAL A 117 -0.29 -6.53 3.01
N HIS A 118 -1.60 -6.31 2.85
CA HIS A 118 -2.58 -6.55 3.92
C HIS A 118 -2.62 -8.01 4.40
N VAL A 119 -2.56 -8.95 3.45
CA VAL A 119 -2.42 -10.39 3.75
C VAL A 119 -1.13 -10.67 4.54
N PHE A 120 -0.01 -10.11 4.12
CA PHE A 120 1.29 -10.25 4.79
C PHE A 120 1.24 -9.75 6.25
N ARG A 121 0.58 -8.62 6.49
CA ARG A 121 0.43 -8.05 7.83
C ARG A 121 -0.36 -8.99 8.75
N ASN A 122 -1.41 -9.63 8.24
CA ASN A 122 -2.12 -10.69 8.96
C ASN A 122 -1.29 -11.97 9.13
N ALA A 123 -0.59 -12.41 8.09
CA ALA A 123 0.23 -13.63 8.10
C ALA A 123 1.37 -13.59 9.13
N THR A 124 1.80 -12.39 9.51
CA THR A 124 2.84 -12.16 10.52
C THR A 124 2.28 -11.80 11.89
N GLY A 125 0.96 -11.72 12.05
CA GLY A 125 0.30 -11.30 13.29
C GLY A 125 0.63 -9.85 13.67
N LYS A 126 0.96 -9.01 12.69
CA LYS A 126 1.34 -7.61 12.89
C LYS A 126 0.29 -6.61 12.41
N TRP A 127 -0.79 -7.09 11.81
CA TRP A 127 -1.95 -6.26 11.50
C TRP A 127 -2.38 -5.47 12.73
N ASN A 128 -2.41 -4.15 12.60
CA ASN A 128 -2.74 -3.24 13.68
C ASN A 128 -3.46 -2.02 13.10
N LYS A 129 -4.70 -2.19 12.63
CA LYS A 129 -5.51 -1.07 12.15
C LYS A 129 -5.78 -0.07 13.28
N GLY A 130 -5.08 1.06 13.22
CA GLY A 130 -5.19 2.17 14.14
C GLY A 130 -6.31 3.15 13.79
N PRO A 131 -6.45 4.24 14.56
CA PRO A 131 -7.34 5.34 14.20
C PRO A 131 -6.86 6.04 12.92
N ALA A 132 -7.69 6.96 12.42
CA ALA A 132 -7.30 7.82 11.31
C ALA A 132 -5.97 8.54 11.59
N LEU A 133 -5.11 8.63 10.57
CA LEU A 133 -3.82 9.30 10.70
C LEU A 133 -3.97 10.83 10.89
N SER A 134 -2.85 11.51 11.17
CA SER A 134 -2.81 12.98 11.26
C SER A 134 -3.37 13.65 10.00
N TYR A 135 -3.76 14.91 10.13
CA TYR A 135 -4.33 15.71 9.06
C TYR A 135 -3.56 15.60 7.73
N ALA A 136 -2.23 15.71 7.75
CA ALA A 136 -1.40 15.62 6.54
C ALA A 136 -1.31 14.22 5.93
N MET A 137 -1.60 13.16 6.71
CA MET A 137 -1.57 11.77 6.27
C MET A 137 -2.96 11.12 6.19
N ARG A 138 -4.03 11.87 6.45
CA ARG A 138 -5.41 11.36 6.46
C ARG A 138 -5.85 10.73 5.13
N HIS A 139 -5.17 11.08 4.04
CA HIS A 139 -5.44 10.54 2.70
C HIS A 139 -4.99 9.07 2.54
N TYR A 140 -4.26 8.53 3.52
CA TYR A 140 -4.01 7.10 3.65
C TYR A 140 -5.11 6.39 4.45
N ASP A 141 -6.09 7.10 5.03
CA ASP A 141 -7.06 6.59 6.00
C ASP A 141 -6.42 6.15 7.32
N ASP A 142 -5.72 5.01 7.35
CA ASP A 142 -5.09 4.44 8.55
C ASP A 142 -3.65 3.95 8.31
N ASN A 143 -3.04 3.36 9.33
CA ASN A 143 -1.65 2.90 9.26
C ASN A 143 -1.45 1.64 8.40
N GLU A 144 -2.44 0.76 8.26
CA GLU A 144 -2.31 -0.43 7.40
C GLU A 144 -2.42 -0.01 5.94
N GLU A 145 -3.34 0.88 5.60
CA GLU A 145 -3.42 1.47 4.26
C GLU A 145 -2.19 2.32 3.92
N PHE A 146 -1.64 3.07 4.89
CA PHE A 146 -0.35 3.74 4.71
C PHE A 146 0.78 2.75 4.37
N ILE A 147 0.89 1.64 5.12
CA ILE A 147 1.91 0.62 4.89
C ILE A 147 1.72 -0.02 3.50
N ALA A 148 0.49 -0.32 3.11
CA ALA A 148 0.17 -0.93 1.84
C ALA A 148 0.45 0.02 0.66
N VAL A 149 0.11 1.32 0.77
CA VAL A 149 0.49 2.33 -0.23
C VAL A 149 2.02 2.51 -0.29
N LEU A 150 2.70 2.61 0.85
CA LEU A 150 4.16 2.72 0.93
C LEU A 150 4.84 1.56 0.19
N CYS A 151 4.44 0.33 0.48
CA CYS A 151 4.99 -0.87 -0.16
C CYS A 151 4.63 -0.95 -1.65
N THR A 152 3.41 -0.56 -2.03
CA THR A 152 3.00 -0.49 -3.44
C THR A 152 3.85 0.51 -4.22
N ASN A 153 4.11 1.69 -3.65
CA ASN A 153 4.98 2.69 -4.27
C ASN A 153 6.44 2.19 -4.39
N ILE A 154 6.95 1.42 -3.42
CA ILE A 154 8.25 0.75 -3.55
C ILE A 154 8.22 -0.28 -4.68
N TYR A 155 7.14 -1.06 -4.81
CA TYR A 155 6.94 -2.02 -5.90
C TYR A 155 6.89 -1.35 -7.28
N VAL A 156 6.20 -0.22 -7.39
CA VAL A 156 6.16 0.62 -8.59
C VAL A 156 7.55 1.19 -8.92
N ALA A 157 8.29 1.62 -7.91
CA ALA A 157 9.63 2.18 -8.07
C ALA A 157 10.72 1.11 -8.33
N ASP A 158 10.43 -0.17 -8.05
CA ASP A 158 11.31 -1.30 -8.32
C ASP A 158 11.76 -1.31 -9.79
N ARG A 159 13.07 -1.30 -10.03
CA ARG A 159 13.67 -1.28 -11.38
C ARG A 159 13.39 -2.55 -12.18
N THR A 160 13.10 -3.65 -11.48
CA THR A 160 12.71 -4.92 -12.09
C THR A 160 11.22 -4.94 -12.47
N ASN A 161 10.43 -4.00 -11.96
CA ASN A 161 9.07 -3.78 -12.44
C ASN A 161 9.09 -3.01 -13.77
N LYS A 162 8.55 -3.64 -14.81
CA LYS A 162 8.54 -3.14 -16.19
C LYS A 162 7.21 -2.52 -16.61
N ILE A 163 6.15 -2.73 -15.83
CA ILE A 163 4.82 -2.15 -16.06
C ILE A 163 4.44 -1.36 -14.82
N LYS A 164 4.22 -0.06 -14.99
CA LYS A 164 3.96 0.82 -13.85
C LYS A 164 3.20 2.05 -14.26
N THR A 165 2.25 2.43 -13.42
CA THR A 165 1.53 3.69 -13.57
C THR A 165 2.19 4.82 -12.82
N GLY A 166 3.14 4.59 -11.92
CA GLY A 166 3.80 5.66 -11.15
C GLY A 166 3.27 5.78 -9.72
N LEU A 167 3.94 6.58 -8.90
CA LEU A 167 3.71 6.63 -7.45
C LEU A 167 2.39 7.34 -7.13
N ARG A 168 1.60 6.75 -6.25
CA ARG A 168 0.34 7.34 -5.78
C ARG A 168 0.52 8.09 -4.48
N ALA A 169 -0.17 9.23 -4.36
CA ALA A 169 -0.12 10.08 -3.18
C ALA A 169 -0.88 9.50 -1.99
N SER A 170 -1.87 8.64 -2.24
CA SER A 170 -2.91 8.31 -1.25
C SER A 170 -3.51 6.93 -1.48
N HIS A 171 -4.22 6.43 -0.46
CA HIS A 171 -5.04 5.23 -0.59
C HIS A 171 -6.25 5.51 -1.51
N GLN A 172 -6.90 6.67 -1.30
CA GLN A 172 -8.04 7.13 -2.08
C GLN A 172 -7.62 7.93 -3.32
N GLY A 173 -8.44 7.92 -4.38
CA GLY A 173 -8.34 8.85 -5.50
C GLY A 173 -7.12 8.70 -6.43
N TYR A 174 -6.14 7.85 -6.11
CA TYR A 174 -5.09 7.40 -7.04
C TYR A 174 -4.34 8.51 -7.80
N LYS A 175 -4.22 9.68 -7.19
CA LYS A 175 -3.51 10.83 -7.75
C LYS A 175 -2.01 10.59 -7.70
N ALA A 176 -1.28 11.23 -8.61
CA ALA A 176 0.17 11.24 -8.57
C ALA A 176 0.70 11.85 -7.28
N MET A 177 1.69 11.17 -6.70
CA MET A 177 2.49 11.72 -5.61
C MET A 177 3.19 13.00 -6.07
N ASP A 178 3.25 13.99 -5.18
CA ASP A 178 4.01 15.21 -5.44
C ASP A 178 5.49 14.86 -5.71
N PRO A 179 6.14 15.46 -6.72
CA PRO A 179 7.54 15.16 -7.02
C PRO A 179 8.48 15.31 -5.83
N ALA A 180 8.24 16.26 -4.91
CA ALA A 180 9.07 16.45 -3.72
C ALA A 180 8.92 15.30 -2.72
N ASP A 181 7.71 14.74 -2.60
CA ASP A 181 7.44 13.60 -1.72
C ASP A 181 7.94 12.28 -2.33
N ALA A 182 7.97 12.19 -3.67
CA ALA A 182 8.48 11.06 -4.43
C ALA A 182 10.02 10.93 -4.42
N MET A 183 10.73 11.98 -3.99
CA MET A 183 12.18 11.96 -3.86
C MET A 183 12.65 11.22 -2.61
N ARG A 184 13.95 10.92 -2.58
CA ARG A 184 14.62 10.37 -1.41
C ARG A 184 14.38 11.26 -0.19
N PHE A 185 14.02 10.66 0.93
CA PHE A 185 13.58 11.35 2.15
C PHE A 185 12.32 12.23 2.04
N GLY A 186 11.70 12.36 0.86
CA GLY A 186 10.53 13.22 0.63
C GLY A 186 9.39 12.92 1.59
N LEU A 187 9.08 11.64 1.78
CA LEU A 187 8.08 11.17 2.75
C LEU A 187 8.36 11.65 4.18
N PHE A 188 9.62 11.63 4.64
CA PHE A 188 9.94 12.08 5.99
C PHE A 188 9.82 13.59 6.14
N ALA A 189 10.09 14.34 5.06
CA ALA A 189 9.90 15.79 5.02
C ALA A 189 8.43 16.21 4.80
N SER A 190 7.51 15.28 4.50
CA SER A 190 6.11 15.58 4.20
C SER A 190 5.19 15.55 5.43
N SER A 191 5.54 14.78 6.47
CA SER A 191 4.75 14.64 7.70
C SER A 191 5.59 14.25 8.89
N ARG A 192 5.21 14.74 10.08
CA ARG A 192 5.85 14.33 11.35
C ARG A 192 5.66 12.85 11.65
N ASN A 193 4.49 12.31 11.30
CA ASN A 193 4.11 10.94 11.65
C ASN A 193 4.77 9.89 10.74
N ALA A 194 5.31 10.30 9.58
CA ALA A 194 5.97 9.40 8.66
C ALA A 194 7.11 8.60 9.32
N TYR A 195 7.97 9.28 10.10
CA TYR A 195 9.06 8.60 10.80
C TYR A 195 8.57 7.52 11.76
N ALA A 196 7.60 7.86 12.63
CA ALA A 196 7.07 6.92 13.62
C ALA A 196 6.40 5.70 12.96
N LEU A 197 5.65 5.90 11.88
CA LEU A 197 4.99 4.84 11.14
C LEU A 197 5.98 3.91 10.42
N VAL A 198 6.96 4.48 9.70
CA VAL A 198 7.99 3.68 9.02
C VAL A 198 8.85 2.93 10.03
N LYS A 199 9.25 3.59 11.13
CA LYS A 199 9.97 2.94 12.24
C LYS A 199 9.20 1.75 12.79
N LYS A 200 7.93 1.95 13.14
CA LYS A 200 7.07 0.88 13.67
C LYS A 200 6.95 -0.27 12.68
N PHE A 201 6.78 0.01 11.40
CA PHE A 201 6.69 -1.04 10.37
C PHE A 201 7.99 -1.85 10.27
N CYS A 202 9.14 -1.18 10.29
CA CYS A 202 10.46 -1.83 10.30
C CYS A 202 10.69 -2.67 11.56
N ASP A 203 10.21 -2.22 12.72
CA ASP A 203 10.30 -2.96 13.98
C ASP A 203 9.35 -4.17 14.02
N ASP A 204 8.14 -4.04 13.45
CA ASP A 204 7.15 -5.11 13.40
C ASP A 204 7.55 -6.22 12.41
N ASN A 205 8.20 -5.87 11.29
CA ASN A 205 8.55 -6.80 10.21
C ASN A 205 10.00 -6.71 9.71
N PRO A 206 11.01 -6.83 10.60
CA PRO A 206 12.41 -6.54 10.27
C PRO A 206 12.96 -7.39 9.14
N ILE A 207 12.53 -8.65 9.00
CA ILE A 207 12.99 -9.53 7.90
C ILE A 207 12.55 -8.99 6.54
N PHE A 208 11.28 -8.59 6.42
CA PHE A 208 10.72 -8.08 5.17
C PHE A 208 11.30 -6.71 4.81
N THR A 209 11.26 -5.78 5.75
CA THR A 209 11.70 -4.40 5.54
C THR A 209 13.21 -4.32 5.31
N LYS A 210 14.02 -5.11 6.04
CA LYS A 210 15.47 -5.18 5.80
C LYS A 210 15.79 -5.76 4.42
N ALA A 211 15.05 -6.78 3.97
CA ALA A 211 15.23 -7.32 2.62
C ALA A 211 14.91 -6.28 1.54
N LEU A 212 13.84 -5.48 1.69
CA LEU A 212 13.56 -4.36 0.78
C LEU A 212 14.68 -3.33 0.80
N SER A 213 15.17 -2.95 1.98
CA SER A 213 16.29 -2.01 2.12
C SER A 213 17.55 -2.49 1.41
N ASP A 214 17.92 -3.76 1.62
CA ASP A 214 19.19 -4.31 1.14
C ASP A 214 19.16 -4.65 -0.36
N LYS A 215 18.00 -5.07 -0.88
CA LYS A 215 17.86 -5.49 -2.28
C LYS A 215 17.39 -4.39 -3.21
N LEU A 216 16.79 -3.31 -2.68
CA LEU A 216 16.37 -2.14 -3.44
C LEU A 216 17.01 -0.84 -2.91
N PRO A 217 18.34 -0.81 -2.70
CA PRO A 217 19.01 0.30 -2.03
C PRO A 217 19.01 1.61 -2.83
N ASP A 218 18.92 1.51 -4.15
CA ASP A 218 19.07 2.64 -5.07
C ASP A 218 17.75 3.01 -5.77
N VAL A 219 16.64 2.43 -5.31
CA VAL A 219 15.31 2.83 -5.77
C VAL A 219 15.01 4.20 -5.19
N ILE A 220 14.65 5.16 -6.05
CA ILE A 220 14.47 6.58 -5.69
C ILE A 220 13.49 6.73 -4.51
N TYR A 221 12.36 6.03 -4.60
CA TYR A 221 11.37 5.97 -3.54
C TYR A 221 11.50 4.66 -2.76
N ASN A 222 12.31 4.67 -1.68
CA ASN A 222 12.36 3.58 -0.72
C ASN A 222 12.57 4.12 0.71
N PRO A 223 11.53 4.69 1.34
CA PRO A 223 11.64 5.24 2.70
C PRO A 223 12.10 4.23 3.76
N ILE A 224 11.90 2.93 3.52
CA ILE A 224 12.42 1.86 4.38
C ILE A 224 13.95 1.78 4.31
N ALA A 225 14.53 1.84 3.11
CA ALA A 225 15.99 1.88 2.94
C ALA A 225 16.59 3.15 3.57
N ASP A 226 15.92 4.29 3.38
CA ASP A 226 16.33 5.55 4.00
C ASP A 226 16.32 5.48 5.52
N TYR A 227 15.26 4.91 6.12
CA TYR A 227 15.17 4.69 7.56
C TYR A 227 16.31 3.81 8.09
N TYR A 228 16.58 2.65 7.47
CA TYR A 228 17.64 1.76 7.94
C TYR A 228 19.03 2.37 7.84
N ARG A 229 19.28 3.19 6.81
CA ARG A 229 20.61 3.76 6.55
C ARG A 229 20.85 5.08 7.28
N PHE A 230 19.81 5.89 7.44
CA PHE A 230 19.90 7.26 7.94
C PHE A 230 18.76 7.59 8.92
N PRO A 231 18.54 6.81 10.00
CA PRO A 231 17.38 6.97 10.87
C PRO A 231 17.32 8.37 11.51
N LYS A 232 18.47 8.91 11.95
CA LYS A 232 18.57 10.25 12.55
C LYS A 232 18.23 11.37 11.56
N ILE A 233 18.58 11.22 10.28
CA ILE A 233 18.22 12.19 9.24
C ILE A 233 16.71 12.12 8.99
N CYS A 234 16.14 10.92 8.90
CA CYS A 234 14.70 10.74 8.71
C CYS A 234 13.91 11.36 9.87
N GLU A 235 14.35 11.14 11.11
CA GLU A 235 13.75 11.74 12.31
C GLU A 235 13.83 13.27 12.27
N ALA A 236 15.00 13.83 11.98
CA ALA A 236 15.19 15.27 11.86
C ALA A 236 14.31 15.88 10.75
N LEU A 237 14.18 15.20 9.60
CA LEU A 237 13.31 15.64 8.50
C LEU A 237 11.83 15.64 8.86
N SER A 238 11.38 14.69 9.68
CA SER A 238 10.01 14.68 10.19
C SER A 238 9.70 15.83 11.16
N ILE A 239 10.71 16.46 11.77
CA ILE A 239 10.50 17.73 12.48
C ILE A 239 10.05 18.82 11.49
N PHE A 240 10.67 18.91 10.31
CA PHE A 240 10.24 19.84 9.25
C PHE A 240 8.86 19.48 8.68
N GLY A 241 8.54 18.18 8.61
CA GLY A 241 7.18 17.71 8.28
C GLY A 241 6.10 18.35 9.16
N THR A 242 6.38 18.57 10.45
CA THR A 242 5.48 19.28 11.38
C THR A 242 5.11 20.68 10.88
N MET A 243 6.03 21.39 10.24
CA MET A 243 5.75 22.74 9.71
C MET A 243 4.83 22.67 8.48
N LYS A 244 5.01 21.67 7.61
CA LYS A 244 4.08 21.43 6.49
C LYS A 244 2.70 21.01 6.99
N ASP A 245 2.61 20.17 8.02
CA ASP A 245 1.35 19.76 8.62
C ASP A 245 0.56 20.98 9.14
N ARG A 246 1.25 21.89 9.83
CA ARG A 246 0.69 23.17 10.30
C ARG A 246 0.23 24.05 9.14
N ALA A 247 1.06 24.20 8.12
CA ALA A 247 0.71 25.02 6.95
C ALA A 247 -0.50 24.45 6.19
N ALA A 248 -0.58 23.13 6.05
CA ALA A 248 -1.70 22.44 5.40
C ALA A 248 -3.00 22.59 6.21
N LEU A 249 -2.94 22.44 7.53
CA LEU A 249 -4.08 22.69 8.41
C LEU A 249 -4.54 24.15 8.32
N ALA A 250 -3.61 25.10 8.41
CA ALA A 250 -3.90 26.53 8.31
C ALA A 250 -4.57 26.89 6.98
N ALA A 251 -4.03 26.39 5.87
CA ALA A 251 -4.57 26.60 4.53
C ALA A 251 -6.00 26.05 4.40
N SER A 252 -6.26 24.86 4.96
CA SER A 252 -7.59 24.26 4.94
C SER A 252 -8.61 25.02 5.78
N LEU A 253 -8.24 25.48 6.97
CA LEU A 253 -9.15 26.26 7.82
C LEU A 253 -9.45 27.62 7.18
N THR A 254 -8.45 28.23 6.56
CA THR A 254 -8.62 29.48 5.80
C THR A 254 -9.55 29.28 4.60
N ALA A 255 -9.37 28.20 3.84
CA ALA A 255 -10.24 27.86 2.70
C ALA A 255 -11.69 27.58 3.12
N ALA A 256 -11.91 27.15 4.37
CA ALA A 256 -13.23 27.00 4.98
C ALA A 256 -13.84 28.32 5.49
N GLY A 257 -13.16 29.46 5.28
CA GLY A 257 -13.65 30.79 5.63
C GLY A 257 -13.40 31.21 7.08
N LEU A 258 -12.56 30.49 7.84
CA LEU A 258 -12.25 30.88 9.21
C LEU A 258 -11.36 32.13 9.25
N PRO A 259 -11.63 33.10 10.16
CA PRO A 259 -10.75 34.24 10.36
C PRO A 259 -9.35 33.80 10.77
N LYS A 260 -8.32 34.51 10.30
CA LYS A 260 -6.90 34.19 10.57
C LYS A 260 -6.60 33.99 12.06
N SER A 261 -7.15 34.81 12.95
CA SER A 261 -6.96 34.68 14.40
C SER A 261 -7.47 33.35 14.97
N VAL A 262 -8.57 32.82 14.42
CA VAL A 262 -9.11 31.51 14.80
C VAL A 262 -8.25 30.39 14.22
N VAL A 263 -7.80 30.55 12.97
CA VAL A 263 -6.88 29.59 12.32
C VAL A 263 -5.58 29.45 13.11
N ASP A 264 -4.93 30.57 13.46
CA ASP A 264 -3.68 30.59 14.20
C ASP A 264 -3.83 29.92 15.58
N LEU A 265 -4.94 30.17 16.27
CA LEU A 265 -5.27 29.51 17.54
C LEU A 265 -5.42 27.99 17.36
N LEU A 266 -6.24 27.53 16.40
CA LEU A 266 -6.48 26.10 16.16
C LEU A 266 -5.22 25.35 15.75
N VAL A 267 -4.38 25.96 14.91
CA VAL A 267 -3.09 25.37 14.50
C VAL A 267 -2.13 25.25 15.69
N SER A 268 -2.16 26.21 16.63
CA SER A 268 -1.34 26.15 17.84
C SER A 268 -1.77 25.07 18.83
N LEU A 269 -3.07 24.73 18.88
CA LEU A 269 -3.64 23.71 19.76
C LEU A 269 -3.50 22.28 19.21
N ALA A 270 -3.37 22.13 17.90
CA ALA A 270 -3.26 20.83 17.23
C ALA A 270 -1.84 20.21 17.31
N THR A 271 -0.93 20.79 18.09
CA THR A 271 0.52 20.47 18.09
C THR A 271 1.04 20.23 19.48
#